data_AF-A0A2E4PQA5-F1
#
_entry.id   AF-A0A2E4PQA5-F1
#
_cell.length_a   1.000
_cell.length_b   1.000
_cell.length_c   1.000
_cell.angle_alpha   90.00
_cell.angle_beta   90.00
_cell.angle_gamma   90.00
#
_symmetry.space_group_name_H-M   'P 1'
#
loop_
_entity.id
_entity.type
_entity.pdbx_description
1 polymer ?
#
loop_
_entity_poly.entity_id
_entity_poly.type
_entity_poly.pdbx_seq_one_letter_code
_entity_poly.pdbx_strand_id
1 'polypeptide(L)'
;MAGGSIPVGDTVLYGVQLISVFTDGELTLVKYDQVVHAFGFAVATLVAHHLLAPRWKEGASKTLGYALAVGVGMGLGALNEIVEFIAVLSFPETDVGGYFNTGLDLLANMTGVLLAVGFLAHRDRNK
;
A
#
# COMPACT_ATOMS: atom_id res chain seq x y z
N MET A 1 11.90 -2.80 3.12
CA MET A 1 12.33 -2.21 1.83
C MET A 1 13.30 -1.07 2.18
N ALA A 2 14.46 -0.98 1.53
CA ALA A 2 15.57 -0.11 1.96
C ALA A 2 15.43 1.37 1.54
N GLY A 3 14.27 1.82 1.04
CA GLY A 3 14.18 3.11 0.33
C GLY A 3 14.06 4.36 1.20
N GLY A 4 13.76 4.25 2.49
CA GLY A 4 13.79 5.40 3.42
C GLY A 4 15.20 5.84 3.83
N SER A 5 16.25 5.09 3.46
CA SER A 5 17.63 5.36 3.86
C SER A 5 18.61 5.46 2.69
N ILE A 6 18.13 5.33 1.45
CA ILE A 6 18.97 5.46 0.25
C ILE A 6 18.85 6.91 -0.24
N PRO A 7 19.91 7.73 -0.14
CA PRO A 7 19.89 9.11 -0.63
C PRO A 7 19.87 9.16 -2.16
N VAL A 8 19.05 10.05 -2.72
CA VAL A 8 18.90 10.32 -4.15
C VAL A 8 18.78 11.84 -4.36
N GLY A 9 19.88 12.50 -4.71
CA GLY A 9 19.91 13.96 -4.83
C GLY A 9 19.69 14.62 -3.47
N ASP A 10 18.71 15.52 -3.40
CA ASP A 10 18.35 16.28 -2.19
C ASP A 10 17.27 15.59 -1.33
N THR A 11 16.90 14.33 -1.64
CA THR A 11 15.90 13.54 -0.89
C THR A 11 16.36 12.09 -0.75
N VAL A 12 15.54 11.23 -0.14
CA VAL A 12 15.71 9.77 -0.16
C VAL A 12 14.89 9.12 -1.26
N LEU A 13 15.17 7.86 -1.60
CA LEU A 13 14.52 7.13 -2.70
C LEU A 13 12.99 7.20 -2.64
N TYR A 14 12.37 7.17 -1.45
CA TYR A 14 10.92 7.31 -1.31
C TYR A 14 10.39 8.71 -1.59
N GLY A 15 11.19 9.75 -1.32
CA GLY A 15 10.83 11.14 -1.62
C GLY A 15 10.94 11.52 -3.10
N VAL A 16 11.51 10.64 -3.95
CA VAL A 16 11.65 10.89 -5.39
C VAL A 16 10.27 11.05 -6.03
N GLN A 17 10.03 12.24 -6.59
CA GLN A 17 8.81 12.55 -7.34
C GLN A 17 8.86 11.87 -8.71
N LEU A 18 7.82 11.10 -9.04
CA LEU A 18 7.71 10.41 -10.33
C LEU A 18 6.79 11.16 -11.30
N ILE A 19 5.67 11.69 -10.79
CA ILE A 19 4.71 12.45 -11.59
C ILE A 19 4.26 13.69 -10.81
N SER A 20 4.65 14.86 -11.33
CA SER A 20 4.29 16.17 -10.78
C SER A 20 3.13 16.77 -11.60
N VAL A 21 1.88 16.36 -11.32
CA VAL A 21 0.70 16.86 -12.08
C VAL A 21 0.12 18.13 -11.47
N PHE A 22 0.20 18.30 -10.16
CA PHE A 22 -0.22 19.49 -9.43
C PHE A 22 0.87 19.84 -8.42
N THR A 23 1.25 21.11 -8.38
CA THR A 23 2.17 21.65 -7.38
C THR A 23 1.49 22.88 -6.80
N ASP A 24 0.65 22.66 -5.79
CA ASP A 24 0.13 23.73 -4.94
C ASP A 24 0.61 23.47 -3.51
N GLY A 25 1.67 24.17 -3.11
CA GLY A 25 2.34 23.96 -1.82
C GLY A 25 2.93 22.56 -1.66
N GLU A 26 2.38 21.78 -0.73
CA GLU A 26 2.91 20.48 -0.27
C GLU A 26 2.49 19.28 -1.13
N LEU A 27 1.54 19.45 -2.07
CA LEU A 27 1.02 18.33 -2.83
C LEU A 27 1.96 17.95 -3.99
N THR A 28 2.55 16.75 -3.91
CA THR A 28 3.11 16.04 -5.07
C THR A 28 2.32 14.75 -5.24
N LEU A 29 1.76 14.52 -6.42
CA LEU A 29 0.72 13.49 -6.61
C LEU A 29 1.25 12.05 -6.56
N VAL A 30 2.42 11.75 -7.11
CA VAL A 30 3.00 10.40 -7.08
C VAL A 30 4.50 10.48 -6.84
N LYS A 31 4.92 10.11 -5.64
CA LYS A 31 6.30 9.77 -5.28
C LYS A 31 6.55 8.28 -5.49
N TYR A 32 7.81 7.88 -5.47
CA TYR A 32 8.19 6.46 -5.49
C TYR A 32 7.62 5.70 -4.29
N ASP A 33 7.39 6.39 -3.17
CA ASP A 33 6.68 5.88 -2.00
C ASP A 33 5.32 5.24 -2.35
N GLN A 34 4.45 5.96 -3.06
CA GLN A 34 3.14 5.42 -3.44
C GLN A 34 3.23 4.19 -4.36
N VAL A 35 4.28 4.08 -5.18
CA VAL A 35 4.51 2.86 -5.98
C VAL A 35 4.87 1.68 -5.08
N VAL A 36 5.71 1.92 -4.07
CA VAL A 36 6.09 0.93 -3.07
C VAL A 36 4.89 0.50 -2.23
N HIS A 37 4.01 1.44 -1.86
CA HIS A 37 2.75 1.15 -1.18
C HIS A 37 1.84 0.26 -2.03
N ALA A 38 1.56 0.66 -3.27
CA ALA A 38 0.72 -0.15 -4.16
C ALA A 38 1.29 -1.57 -4.35
N PHE A 39 2.59 -1.70 -4.62
CA PHE A 39 3.22 -3.01 -4.77
C PHE A 39 3.23 -3.82 -3.46
N GLY A 40 3.65 -3.20 -2.36
CA GLY A 40 3.78 -3.81 -1.05
C GLY A 40 2.45 -4.36 -0.55
N PHE A 41 1.38 -3.57 -0.64
CA PHE A 41 0.06 -4.00 -0.18
C PHE A 41 -0.66 -4.93 -1.16
N ALA A 42 -0.33 -4.89 -2.46
CA ALA A 42 -0.74 -5.97 -3.37
C ALA A 42 -0.16 -7.31 -2.91
N VAL A 43 1.15 -7.37 -2.65
CA VAL A 43 1.83 -8.58 -2.16
C VAL A 43 1.27 -9.01 -0.80
N ALA A 44 1.09 -8.07 0.13
CA ALA A 44 0.53 -8.37 1.45
C ALA A 44 -0.88 -8.97 1.35
N THR A 45 -1.73 -8.45 0.46
CA THR A 45 -3.06 -9.00 0.19
C THR A 45 -3.01 -10.40 -0.41
N LEU A 46 -2.09 -10.66 -1.35
CA LEU A 46 -1.91 -12.00 -1.92
C LEU A 46 -1.47 -13.01 -0.84
N VAL A 47 -0.54 -12.61 0.03
CA VAL A 47 -0.09 -13.42 1.17
C VAL A 47 -1.24 -13.67 2.14
N ALA A 48 -1.99 -12.62 2.51
CA ALA A 48 -3.16 -12.74 3.38
C ALA A 48 -4.19 -13.73 2.80
N HIS A 49 -4.52 -13.60 1.52
CA HIS A 49 -5.42 -14.55 0.85
C HIS A 49 -4.83 -15.97 0.84
N HIS A 50 -3.54 -16.14 0.53
CA HIS A 50 -2.89 -17.45 0.54
C HIS A 50 -2.93 -18.13 1.92
N LEU A 51 -2.83 -17.36 3.00
CA LEU A 51 -2.94 -17.88 4.36
C LEU A 51 -4.39 -18.16 4.75
N LEU A 52 -5.34 -17.34 4.32
CA LEU A 52 -6.76 -17.49 4.70
C LEU A 52 -7.49 -18.55 3.87
N ALA A 53 -7.24 -18.64 2.57
CA ALA A 53 -7.99 -19.48 1.64
C ALA A 53 -7.98 -20.99 1.96
N PRO A 54 -6.86 -21.62 2.39
CA PRO A 54 -6.85 -23.05 2.73
C PRO A 54 -7.68 -23.39 3.97
N ARG A 55 -7.98 -22.40 4.82
CA ARG A 55 -8.78 -22.58 6.05
C ARG A 55 -10.28 -22.47 5.77
N TRP A 56 -10.64 -22.18 4.54
CA TRP A 56 -12.01 -21.93 4.13
C TRP A 56 -12.75 -23.25 3.89
N LYS A 57 -13.96 -23.40 4.46
CA LYS A 57 -14.79 -24.59 4.24
C LYS A 57 -15.14 -24.74 2.75
N GLU A 58 -15.25 -25.98 2.30
CA GLU A 58 -15.73 -26.31 0.95
C GLU A 58 -17.13 -25.70 0.70
N GLY A 59 -17.33 -25.14 -0.50
CA GLY A 59 -18.60 -24.50 -0.90
C GLY A 59 -18.85 -23.09 -0.34
N ALA A 60 -17.97 -22.56 0.49
CA ALA A 60 -18.17 -21.24 1.06
C ALA A 60 -17.82 -20.10 0.08
N SER A 61 -18.33 -18.89 0.39
CA SER A 61 -18.30 -17.75 -0.52
C SER A 61 -16.88 -17.24 -0.83
N LYS A 62 -16.47 -17.38 -2.10
CA LYS A 62 -15.24 -16.77 -2.63
C LYS A 62 -15.26 -15.24 -2.52
N THR A 63 -16.42 -14.62 -2.75
CA THR A 63 -16.60 -13.17 -2.64
C THR A 63 -16.29 -12.68 -1.22
N LEU A 64 -16.73 -13.42 -0.19
CA LEU A 64 -16.38 -13.10 1.19
C LEU A 64 -14.87 -13.26 1.43
N GLY A 65 -14.24 -14.28 0.83
CA GLY A 65 -12.78 -14.46 0.88
C GLY A 65 -12.00 -13.31 0.28
N TYR A 66 -12.46 -12.79 -0.86
CA TYR A 66 -11.88 -11.59 -1.47
C TYR A 66 -12.11 -10.36 -0.61
N ALA A 67 -13.31 -10.16 -0.07
CA ALA A 67 -13.60 -9.03 0.82
C ALA A 67 -12.72 -9.03 2.08
N LEU A 68 -12.51 -10.20 2.70
CA LEU A 68 -11.59 -10.33 3.84
C LEU A 68 -10.14 -10.03 3.45
N ALA A 69 -9.69 -10.50 2.28
CA ALA A 69 -8.35 -10.20 1.78
C ALA A 69 -8.16 -8.70 1.53
N VAL A 70 -9.19 -8.00 1.02
CA VAL A 70 -9.18 -6.53 0.92
C VAL A 70 -9.07 -5.89 2.30
N GLY A 71 -9.91 -6.31 3.25
CA GLY A 71 -9.92 -5.77 4.60
C GLY A 71 -8.58 -5.93 5.32
N VAL A 72 -7.95 -7.12 5.21
CA VAL A 72 -6.62 -7.35 5.78
C VAL A 72 -5.56 -6.51 5.08
N GLY A 73 -5.57 -6.44 3.74
CA GLY A 73 -4.63 -5.62 2.99
C GLY A 73 -4.67 -4.14 3.37
N MET A 74 -5.88 -3.56 3.40
CA MET A 74 -6.08 -2.18 3.84
C MET A 74 -5.76 -1.98 5.32
N GLY A 75 -6.06 -2.95 6.18
CA GLY A 75 -5.71 -2.91 7.60
C GLY A 75 -4.20 -2.89 7.82
N LEU A 76 -3.45 -3.70 7.08
CA LEU A 76 -1.98 -3.67 7.09
C LEU A 76 -1.45 -2.33 6.55
N GLY A 77 -2.09 -1.78 5.51
CA GLY A 77 -1.84 -0.43 5.01
C GLY A 77 -1.96 0.64 6.09
N ALA A 78 -3.09 0.65 6.79
CA ALA A 78 -3.32 1.59 7.88
C ALA A 78 -2.33 1.41 9.05
N LEU A 79 -1.93 0.17 9.36
CA LEU A 79 -0.88 -0.08 10.35
C LEU A 79 0.47 0.49 9.92
N ASN A 80 0.80 0.45 8.62
CA ASN A 80 2.01 1.10 8.11
C ASN A 80 1.97 2.61 8.29
N GLU A 81 0.84 3.26 7.96
CA GLU A 81 0.67 4.71 8.20
C GLU A 81 0.82 5.08 9.68
N ILE A 82 0.35 4.22 10.60
CA ILE A 82 0.54 4.43 12.05
C ILE A 82 2.03 4.37 12.41
N VAL A 83 2.80 3.44 11.82
CA VAL A 83 4.25 3.35 12.03
C VAL A 83 4.96 4.61 11.51
N GLU A 84 4.56 5.11 10.34
CA GLU A 84 5.09 6.35 9.78
C GLU A 84 4.73 7.57 10.63
N PHE A 85 3.49 7.66 11.11
CA PHE A 85 3.08 8.69 12.04
C PHE A 85 3.92 8.67 13.33
N ILE A 86 4.20 7.49 13.89
CA ILE A 86 5.10 7.36 15.05
C ILE A 86 6.52 7.82 14.69
N ALA A 87 7.01 7.52 13.48
CA ALA A 87 8.32 7.96 13.03
C ALA A 87 8.40 9.50 12.93
N VAL A 88 7.38 10.17 12.39
CA VAL A 88 7.26 11.64 12.35
C VAL A 88 7.34 12.24 13.75
N LEU A 89 6.72 11.61 14.76
CA LEU A 89 6.79 12.08 16.15
C LEU A 89 8.14 11.82 16.82
N SER A 90 8.91 10.86 16.31
CA SER A 90 10.13 10.36 16.96
C SER A 90 11.41 10.97 16.38
N PHE A 91 11.39 11.40 15.11
CA PHE A 91 12.55 11.91 14.40
C PHE A 91 12.32 13.34 13.91
N PRO A 92 13.31 14.24 14.06
CA PRO A 92 13.15 15.66 13.74
C PRO A 92 12.98 15.94 12.24
N GLU A 93 13.46 15.05 11.37
CA GLU A 93 13.30 15.13 9.92
C GLU A 93 12.87 13.76 9.39
N THR A 94 11.71 13.72 8.74
CA THR A 94 11.20 12.54 8.03
C THR A 94 10.67 12.98 6.67
N ASP A 95 11.07 12.27 5.61
CA ASP A 95 10.58 12.51 4.23
C ASP A 95 9.18 11.90 3.96
N VAL A 96 8.53 11.39 5.00
CA VAL A 96 7.23 10.69 4.97
C VAL A 96 6.22 11.33 5.94
N GLY A 97 4.93 11.07 5.73
CA GLY A 97 3.84 11.57 6.57
C GLY A 97 3.26 12.93 6.13
N GLY A 98 2.36 13.46 6.96
CA GLY A 98 1.51 14.62 6.63
C GLY A 98 0.20 14.20 5.96
N TYR A 99 -0.82 15.05 6.05
CA TYR A 99 -2.20 14.69 5.66
C TYR A 99 -2.30 14.21 4.21
N PHE A 100 -1.66 14.93 3.28
CA PHE A 100 -1.70 14.59 1.87
C PHE A 100 -0.88 13.34 1.52
N ASN A 101 0.30 13.13 2.11
CA ASN A 101 1.10 11.92 1.86
C ASN A 101 0.32 10.70 2.33
N THR A 102 -0.10 10.67 3.61
CA THR A 102 -0.89 9.58 4.17
C THR A 102 -2.18 9.33 3.37
N GLY A 103 -2.84 10.39 2.89
CA GLY A 103 -3.99 10.24 2.00
C GLY A 103 -3.65 9.52 0.69
N LEU A 104 -2.57 9.92 0.03
CA LEU A 104 -2.07 9.30 -1.20
C LEU A 104 -1.58 7.86 -0.97
N ASP A 105 -0.94 7.60 0.17
CA ASP A 105 -0.47 6.28 0.58
C ASP A 105 -1.64 5.32 0.78
N LEU A 106 -2.70 5.74 1.47
CA LEU A 106 -3.92 4.94 1.60
C LEU A 106 -4.60 4.66 0.24
N LEU A 107 -4.60 5.62 -0.69
CA LEU A 107 -5.10 5.41 -2.05
C LEU A 107 -4.23 4.43 -2.84
N ALA A 108 -2.91 4.51 -2.68
CA ALA A 108 -1.97 3.58 -3.28
C ALA A 108 -2.13 2.17 -2.71
N ASN A 109 -2.27 2.04 -1.39
CA ASN A 109 -2.58 0.80 -0.68
C ASN A 109 -3.84 0.18 -1.28
N MET A 110 -4.93 0.96 -1.39
CA MET A 110 -6.18 0.50 -1.97
C MET A 110 -6.03 0.04 -3.42
N THR A 111 -5.27 0.78 -4.23
CA THR A 111 -4.99 0.40 -5.62
C THR A 111 -4.29 -0.96 -5.69
N GLY A 112 -3.24 -1.17 -4.90
CA GLY A 112 -2.53 -2.44 -4.80
C GLY A 112 -3.41 -3.61 -4.38
N VAL A 113 -4.18 -3.40 -3.31
CA VAL A 113 -5.13 -4.38 -2.76
C VAL A 113 -6.18 -4.80 -3.79
N LEU A 114 -6.77 -3.85 -4.51
CA LEU A 114 -7.79 -4.12 -5.53
C LEU A 114 -7.20 -4.85 -6.75
N LEU A 115 -5.98 -4.49 -7.18
CA LEU A 115 -5.29 -5.21 -8.25
C LEU A 115 -4.99 -6.66 -7.87
N ALA A 116 -4.53 -6.90 -6.64
CA ALA A 116 -4.28 -8.25 -6.13
C ALA A 116 -5.54 -9.12 -6.12
N VAL A 117 -6.66 -8.58 -5.62
CA VAL A 117 -7.94 -9.30 -5.61
C VAL A 117 -8.52 -9.47 -7.00
N GLY A 118 -8.41 -8.46 -7.87
CA GLY A 118 -8.79 -8.55 -9.28
C GLY A 118 -8.03 -9.67 -10.00
N PHE A 119 -6.73 -9.78 -9.77
CA PHE A 119 -5.90 -10.88 -10.27
C PHE A 119 -6.37 -12.25 -9.76
N LEU A 120 -6.65 -12.38 -8.46
CA LEU A 120 -7.15 -13.63 -7.87
C LEU A 120 -8.50 -14.04 -8.47
N ALA A 121 -9.44 -13.09 -8.56
CA ALA A 121 -10.75 -13.31 -9.13
C ALA A 121 -10.69 -13.69 -10.62
N HIS A 122 -9.81 -13.06 -11.40
CA HIS A 122 -9.57 -13.42 -12.79
C HIS A 122 -9.00 -14.84 -12.92
N ARG A 123 -7.97 -15.16 -12.12
CA ARG A 123 -7.35 -16.49 -12.11
C ARG A 123 -8.34 -17.59 -11.76
N ASP A 124 -9.21 -17.35 -10.77
CA ASP A 124 -10.14 -18.36 -10.28
C ASP A 124 -11.37 -18.55 -11.20
N ARG A 125 -11.61 -17.63 -12.15
CA ARG A 125 -12.61 -17.81 -13.24
C ARG A 125 -12.09 -18.68 -14.38
N ASN A 126 -10.77 -18.76 -14.55
CA ASN A 126 -10.12 -19.50 -15.63
C ASN A 126 -9.65 -20.90 -15.21
N LYS A 127 -10.05 -21.38 -14.04
CA LYS A 127 -9.83 -22.73 -13.53
C LYS A 127 -11.14 -23.50 -13.55
#